data_AF-A0A1F4WGW4-F1
#
_entry.id   AF-A0A1F4WGW4-F1
#
_cell.length_a   1.000
_cell.length_b   1.000
_cell.length_c   1.000
_cell.angle_alpha   90.00
_cell.angle_beta   90.00
_cell.angle_gamma   90.00
#
_symmetry.space_group_name_H-M   'P 1'
#
loop_
_entity.id
_entity.type
_entity.pdbx_description
1 polymer ?
#
loop_
_entity_poly.entity_id
_entity_poly.type
_entity_poly.pdbx_seq_one_letter_code
_entity_poly.pdbx_strand_id
1 'polypeptide(L)'
;MAKDTKKPTAKILSRALVLLIIITFGSALYYKNFQSKFEAPRNNTQLIEFTIKKDVTLQAVISDLHYFDFIKDENTFRYALERTKDNKPGGENALKAGINTIDREATYPISQSMTAWQIADILLNQGKYTPCNHGCPDTNFNPELLPGGDLAPTIKQKYEWVKTYADCVKAIGNDGGQLSSEQYYQRTGIRRCVAPDGREFTDGKEGWSEVPSP
;
A
#
# COMPACT_ATOMS: atom_id res chain seq x y z
N MET A 1 66.63 32.63 -4.41
CA MET A 1 66.06 31.77 -5.46
C MET A 1 64.56 32.01 -5.51
N ALA A 2 64.08 32.84 -6.46
CA ALA A 2 62.66 33.08 -6.66
C ALA A 2 62.09 31.95 -7.54
N LYS A 3 61.03 31.29 -7.06
CA LYS A 3 60.39 30.16 -7.73
C LYS A 3 59.46 30.71 -8.82
N ASP A 4 59.86 30.58 -10.08
CA ASP A 4 59.10 31.06 -11.24
C ASP A 4 57.83 30.22 -11.42
N THR A 5 56.69 30.72 -10.94
CA THR A 5 55.39 30.08 -11.12
C THR A 5 54.85 30.38 -12.51
N LYS A 6 55.06 29.44 -13.45
CA LYS A 6 54.45 29.50 -14.79
C LYS A 6 52.93 29.62 -14.68
N LYS A 7 52.38 30.76 -15.12
CA LYS A 7 50.93 30.97 -15.21
C LYS A 7 50.30 29.93 -16.16
N PRO A 8 49.19 29.29 -15.78
CA PRO A 8 48.52 28.33 -16.64
C PRO A 8 48.04 29.00 -17.94
N THR A 9 48.35 28.39 -19.08
CA THR A 9 47.90 28.88 -20.39
C THR A 9 46.37 28.82 -20.51
N ALA A 10 45.75 29.79 -21.18
CA ALA A 10 44.29 29.94 -21.30
C ALA A 10 43.54 28.66 -21.76
N LYS A 11 44.18 27.79 -22.57
CA LYS A 11 43.61 26.50 -22.99
C LYS A 11 43.46 25.50 -21.84
N ILE A 12 44.36 25.52 -20.86
CA ILE A 12 44.30 24.66 -19.67
C ILE A 12 43.17 25.15 -18.75
N LEU A 13 43.05 26.48 -18.57
CA LEU A 13 41.94 27.11 -17.84
C LEU A 13 40.58 26.80 -18.48
N SER A 14 40.47 26.89 -19.81
CA SER A 14 39.25 26.54 -20.56
C SER A 14 38.84 25.07 -20.38
N ARG A 15 39.79 24.12 -20.49
CA ARG A 15 39.50 22.69 -20.29
C ARG A 15 39.11 22.37 -18.85
N ALA A 16 39.79 22.99 -17.89
CA ALA A 16 39.46 22.86 -16.47
C ALA A 16 38.04 23.38 -16.20
N LEU A 17 37.66 24.54 -16.77
CA LEU A 17 36.31 25.10 -16.65
C LEU A 17 35.23 24.16 -17.21
N VAL A 18 35.45 23.59 -18.40
CA VAL A 18 34.51 22.65 -19.02
C VAL A 18 34.35 21.38 -18.19
N LEU A 19 35.44 20.81 -17.68
CA LEU A 19 35.39 19.66 -16.75
C LEU A 19 34.60 19.99 -15.48
N LEU A 20 34.81 21.18 -14.92
CA LEU A 20 34.11 21.63 -13.72
C LEU A 20 32.60 21.77 -13.98
N ILE A 21 32.20 22.29 -15.14
CA ILE A 21 30.79 22.37 -15.56
C ILE A 21 30.18 20.97 -15.73
N ILE A 22 30.89 20.02 -16.33
CA ILE A 22 30.39 18.64 -16.50
C ILE A 22 30.20 17.98 -15.14
N ILE A 23 31.16 18.14 -14.21
CA ILE A 23 31.09 17.58 -12.86
C ILE A 23 29.91 18.20 -12.09
N THR A 24 29.74 19.52 -12.13
CA THR A 24 28.63 20.18 -11.41
C THR A 24 27.28 19.79 -11.99
N PHE A 25 27.14 19.73 -13.31
CA PHE A 25 25.90 19.32 -13.96
C PHE A 25 25.56 17.84 -13.70
N GLY A 26 26.56 16.95 -13.78
CA GLY A 26 26.41 15.54 -13.45
C GLY A 26 26.01 15.33 -11.99
N SER A 27 26.65 16.05 -11.06
CA SER A 27 26.30 16.05 -9.63
C SER A 27 24.87 16.52 -9.39
N ALA A 28 24.43 17.58 -10.07
CA ALA A 28 23.09 18.13 -9.93
C ALA A 28 22.01 17.15 -10.45
N LEU A 29 22.25 16.50 -11.60
CA LEU A 29 21.36 15.47 -12.14
C LEU A 29 21.28 14.26 -11.22
N TYR A 30 22.42 13.79 -10.71
CA TYR A 30 22.47 12.69 -9.75
C TYR A 30 21.69 13.03 -8.48
N TYR A 31 21.90 14.24 -7.92
CA TYR A 31 21.20 14.70 -6.73
C TYR A 31 19.69 14.80 -6.96
N LYS A 32 19.26 15.33 -8.10
CA LYS A 32 17.84 15.41 -8.46
C LYS A 32 17.22 14.01 -8.56
N ASN A 33 17.90 13.07 -9.23
CA ASN A 33 17.43 11.69 -9.36
C ASN A 33 17.38 10.97 -8.00
N PHE A 34 18.33 11.25 -7.10
CA PHE A 34 18.30 10.73 -5.74
C PHE A 34 17.13 11.29 -4.95
N GLN A 35 16.88 12.61 -5.02
CA GLN A 35 15.75 13.26 -4.34
C GLN A 35 14.40 12.76 -4.85
N SER A 36 14.27 12.50 -6.16
CA SER A 36 12.99 12.01 -6.73
C SER A 36 12.56 10.65 -6.19
N LYS A 37 13.47 9.87 -5.57
CA LYS A 37 13.14 8.60 -4.91
C LYS A 37 12.38 8.80 -3.58
N PHE A 38 12.50 9.97 -2.95
CA PHE A 38 11.76 10.30 -1.72
C PHE A 38 10.37 10.89 -2.00
N GLU A 39 10.12 11.34 -3.23
CA GLU A 39 8.83 11.88 -3.63
C GLU A 39 7.74 10.81 -3.61
N ALA A 40 6.49 11.27 -3.46
CA ALA A 40 5.32 10.40 -3.54
C ALA A 40 5.27 9.65 -4.89
N PRO A 41 4.94 8.35 -4.91
CA PRO A 41 4.73 7.60 -6.15
C PRO A 41 3.54 8.10 -6.96
N ARG A 42 2.47 8.53 -6.30
CA ARG A 42 1.20 8.93 -6.91
C ARG A 42 0.74 10.28 -6.39
N ASN A 43 -0.31 10.83 -7.00
CA ASN A 43 -0.92 12.10 -6.59
C ASN A 43 -2.41 11.90 -6.29
N ASN A 44 -2.94 12.66 -5.34
CA ASN A 44 -4.38 12.69 -5.00
C ASN A 44 -4.99 11.33 -4.64
N THR A 45 -4.25 10.48 -3.92
CA THR A 45 -4.74 9.18 -3.45
C THR A 45 -5.34 9.29 -2.05
N GLN A 46 -6.31 8.42 -1.76
CA GLN A 46 -6.97 8.38 -0.46
C GLN A 46 -6.05 7.88 0.66
N LEU A 47 -6.42 8.16 1.91
CA LEU A 47 -5.81 7.52 3.08
C LEU A 47 -6.26 6.06 3.16
N ILE A 48 -5.30 5.19 3.48
CA ILE A 48 -5.46 3.75 3.65
C ILE A 48 -4.87 3.39 5.00
N GLU A 49 -5.54 2.51 5.72
CA GLU A 49 -5.04 1.96 6.97
C GLU A 49 -4.05 0.85 6.66
N PHE A 50 -2.80 1.04 7.10
CA PHE A 50 -1.74 0.04 7.02
C PHE A 50 -1.46 -0.54 8.41
N THR A 51 -1.67 -1.84 8.58
CA THR A 51 -1.48 -2.53 9.85
C THR A 51 -0.21 -3.36 9.84
N ILE A 52 0.68 -3.10 10.80
CA ILE A 52 1.89 -3.89 11.03
C ILE A 52 1.54 -4.99 12.03
N LYS A 53 1.54 -6.25 11.59
CA LYS A 53 1.22 -7.41 12.44
C LYS A 53 2.34 -7.73 13.44
N LYS A 54 2.05 -8.60 14.42
CA LYS A 54 2.98 -8.97 15.49
C LYS A 54 4.29 -9.61 15.02
N ASP A 55 4.24 -10.42 13.97
CA ASP A 55 5.37 -11.28 13.56
C ASP A 55 5.99 -10.85 12.21
N VAL A 56 5.89 -9.57 11.86
CA VAL A 56 6.52 -9.04 10.64
C VAL A 56 7.91 -8.50 10.91
N THR A 57 8.77 -8.52 9.89
CA THR A 57 10.08 -7.88 9.95
C THR A 57 10.03 -6.48 9.36
N LEU A 58 11.01 -5.64 9.69
CA LEU A 58 11.12 -4.31 9.07
C LEU A 58 11.27 -4.42 7.55
N GLN A 59 12.03 -5.41 7.06
CA GLN A 59 12.18 -5.61 5.63
C GLN A 59 10.86 -5.99 4.95
N ALA A 60 10.04 -6.84 5.59
CA ALA A 60 8.72 -7.18 5.06
C ALA A 60 7.82 -5.93 4.95
N VAL A 61 7.81 -5.07 5.98
CA VAL A 61 7.07 -3.80 5.95
C VAL A 61 7.54 -2.90 4.80
N ILE A 62 8.85 -2.75 4.63
CA ILE A 62 9.42 -1.93 3.55
C ILE A 62 9.05 -2.51 2.18
N SER A 63 9.17 -3.82 2.01
CA SER A 63 8.86 -4.50 0.75
C SER A 63 7.36 -4.46 0.43
N ASP A 64 6.47 -4.57 1.42
CA ASP A 64 5.02 -4.38 1.22
C ASP A 64 4.73 -2.95 0.73
N LEU A 65 5.29 -1.94 1.39
CA LEU A 65 5.09 -0.54 0.98
C LEU A 65 5.63 -0.27 -0.43
N HIS A 66 6.71 -0.93 -0.83
CA HIS A 66 7.23 -0.83 -2.19
C HIS A 66 6.34 -1.58 -3.20
N TYR A 67 5.90 -2.79 -2.87
CA TYR A 67 5.05 -3.62 -3.72
C TYR A 67 3.69 -3.00 -4.04
N PHE A 68 3.14 -2.23 -3.08
CA PHE A 68 1.87 -1.51 -3.23
C PHE A 68 2.05 -0.01 -3.57
N ASP A 69 3.19 0.39 -4.16
CA ASP A 69 3.45 1.77 -4.63
C ASP A 69 3.23 2.89 -3.57
N PHE A 70 3.52 2.62 -2.29
CA PHE A 70 3.61 3.69 -1.28
C PHE A 70 4.98 4.35 -1.24
N ILE A 71 6.02 3.63 -1.65
CA ILE A 71 7.40 4.13 -1.75
C ILE A 71 8.02 3.74 -3.09
N LYS A 72 8.93 4.57 -3.61
CA LYS A 72 9.60 4.30 -4.90
C LYS A 72 10.85 3.43 -4.79
N ASP A 73 11.48 3.38 -3.62
CA ASP A 73 12.77 2.72 -3.43
C ASP A 73 12.95 2.31 -1.96
N GLU A 74 13.18 1.02 -1.73
CA GLU A 74 13.28 0.43 -0.39
C GLU A 74 14.43 1.01 0.44
N ASN A 75 15.61 1.18 -0.17
CA ASN A 75 16.81 1.68 0.53
C ASN A 75 16.64 3.15 0.91
N THR A 76 16.02 3.93 0.03
CA THR A 76 15.69 5.33 0.25
C THR A 76 14.70 5.48 1.41
N PHE A 77 13.69 4.61 1.46
CA PHE A 77 12.73 4.63 2.56
C PHE A 77 13.34 4.16 3.89
N ARG A 78 14.20 3.13 3.87
CA ARG A 78 15.00 2.74 5.05
C ARG A 78 15.81 3.91 5.58
N TYR A 79 16.48 4.64 4.69
CA TYR A 79 17.20 5.86 5.07
C TYR A 79 16.27 6.92 5.67
N ALA A 80 15.07 7.09 5.13
CA ALA A 80 14.07 8.00 5.72
C ALA A 80 13.70 7.58 7.15
N LEU A 81 13.42 6.29 7.37
CA LEU A 81 13.10 5.75 8.70
C LEU A 81 14.22 5.96 9.72
N GLU A 82 15.49 5.85 9.32
CA GLU A 82 16.64 6.05 10.21
C GLU A 82 16.92 7.53 10.52
N ARG A 83 16.43 8.45 9.69
CA ARG A 83 16.74 9.89 9.77
C ARG A 83 15.58 10.76 10.21
N THR A 84 14.35 10.28 10.09
CA THR A 84 13.18 10.92 10.67
C THR A 84 13.24 10.84 12.19
N LYS A 85 12.79 11.89 12.86
CA LYS A 85 12.80 11.94 14.32
C LYS A 85 11.72 11.02 14.90
N ASP A 86 12.13 10.05 15.70
CA ASP A 86 11.25 9.27 16.56
C ASP A 86 10.98 10.04 17.86
N ASN A 87 9.72 10.42 18.08
CA ASN A 87 9.26 11.09 19.30
C ASN A 87 8.51 10.14 20.25
N LYS A 88 8.31 8.88 19.84
CA LYS A 88 7.56 7.87 20.60
C LYS A 88 8.28 6.52 20.50
N PRO A 89 9.47 6.41 21.10
CA PRO A 89 10.22 5.17 21.03
C PRO A 89 9.42 4.03 21.65
N GLY A 90 9.23 2.97 20.87
CA GLY A 90 8.52 1.76 21.24
C GLY A 90 9.31 0.86 22.20
N GLY A 91 8.65 -0.19 22.67
CA GLY A 91 9.23 -1.18 23.58
C GLY A 91 10.11 -2.24 22.88
N GLU A 92 10.49 -3.28 23.62
CA GLU A 92 11.40 -4.35 23.13
C GLU A 92 10.88 -5.08 21.88
N ASN A 93 9.56 -5.13 21.68
CA ASN A 93 8.91 -5.80 20.56
C ASN A 93 8.72 -4.90 19.32
N ALA A 94 9.13 -3.65 19.37
CA ALA A 94 9.05 -2.73 18.23
C ALA A 94 10.07 -3.11 17.13
N LEU A 95 9.75 -2.78 15.89
CA LEU A 95 10.68 -2.90 14.78
C LEU A 95 11.75 -1.82 14.90
N LYS A 96 13.02 -2.21 14.80
CA LYS A 96 14.15 -1.27 14.86
C LYS A 96 14.56 -0.80 13.47
N ALA A 97 14.60 0.50 13.27
CA ALA A 97 15.16 1.17 12.10
C ALA A 97 16.33 2.07 12.56
N GLY A 98 17.53 1.49 12.63
CA GLY A 98 18.68 2.16 13.26
C GLY A 98 18.45 2.38 14.75
N ILE A 99 18.41 3.64 15.18
CA ILE A 99 18.09 4.04 16.57
C ILE A 99 16.59 4.24 16.82
N ASN A 100 15.79 4.30 15.75
CA ASN A 100 14.37 4.57 15.79
C ASN A 100 13.56 3.27 15.87
N THR A 101 12.30 3.39 16.27
CA THR A 101 11.39 2.26 16.48
C THR A 101 10.03 2.48 15.83
N ILE A 102 9.43 1.39 15.34
CA ILE A 102 8.08 1.36 14.78
C ILE A 102 7.29 0.31 15.55
N ASP A 103 6.15 0.70 16.10
CA ASP A 103 5.29 -0.22 16.84
C ASP A 103 4.74 -1.35 15.96
N ARG A 104 4.69 -2.55 16.54
CA ARG A 104 3.93 -3.67 15.98
C ARG A 104 2.53 -3.68 16.56
N GLU A 105 1.64 -4.43 15.91
CA GLU A 105 0.21 -4.50 16.30
C GLU A 105 -0.40 -3.09 16.31
N ALA A 106 -0.02 -2.29 15.32
CA ALA A 106 -0.41 -0.91 15.20
C ALA A 106 -0.87 -0.61 13.77
N THR A 107 -1.84 0.29 13.66
CA THR A 107 -2.41 0.75 12.40
C THR A 107 -1.97 2.18 12.13
N TYR A 108 -1.62 2.44 10.88
CA TYR A 108 -1.03 3.68 10.40
C TYR A 108 -1.83 4.23 9.22
N PRO A 109 -2.36 5.46 9.29
CA PRO A 109 -3.04 6.06 8.15
C PRO A 109 -2.01 6.61 7.16
N ILE A 110 -1.85 5.97 6.00
CA ILE A 110 -0.89 6.36 4.97
C ILE A 110 -1.57 6.56 3.62
N SER A 111 -0.90 7.25 2.69
CA SER A 111 -1.40 7.45 1.32
C SER A 111 -0.23 7.40 0.34
N GLN A 112 -0.47 6.90 -0.87
CA GLN A 112 0.52 6.88 -1.95
C GLN A 112 0.87 8.29 -2.48
N SER A 113 0.15 9.33 -2.02
CA SER A 113 0.46 10.73 -2.25
C SER A 113 1.37 11.34 -1.18
N MET A 114 1.82 10.53 -0.23
CA MET A 114 2.81 10.94 0.77
C MET A 114 4.22 10.64 0.30
N THR A 115 5.14 11.52 0.63
CA THR A 115 6.57 11.30 0.46
C THR A 115 7.08 10.21 1.40
N ALA A 116 8.22 9.62 1.08
CA ALA A 116 8.92 8.68 1.95
C ALA A 116 9.15 9.25 3.37
N TRP A 117 9.43 10.55 3.47
CA TRP A 117 9.61 11.25 4.75
C TRP A 117 8.32 11.31 5.57
N GLN A 118 7.19 11.60 4.93
CA GLN A 118 5.89 11.66 5.60
C GLN A 118 5.44 10.27 6.07
N ILE A 119 5.60 9.24 5.23
CA ILE A 119 5.29 7.86 5.63
C ILE A 119 6.19 7.44 6.79
N ALA A 120 7.49 7.75 6.75
CA ALA A 120 8.40 7.47 7.85
C ALA A 120 7.97 8.17 9.16
N ASP A 121 7.57 9.44 9.09
CA ASP A 121 7.04 10.16 10.27
C ASP A 121 5.80 9.48 10.85
N ILE A 122 4.87 9.04 10.00
CA ILE A 122 3.65 8.36 10.44
C ILE A 122 3.98 7.03 11.11
N LEU A 123 4.85 6.22 10.50
CA LEU A 123 5.24 4.92 11.08
C LEU A 123 5.94 5.07 12.44
N LEU A 124 6.77 6.08 12.61
CA LEU A 124 7.50 6.32 13.86
C LEU A 124 6.63 6.97 14.95
N ASN A 125 5.67 7.83 14.59
CA ASN A 125 5.05 8.73 15.56
C ASN A 125 3.52 8.56 15.72
N GLN A 126 2.85 7.84 14.82
CA GLN A 126 1.39 7.89 14.69
C GLN A 126 0.70 6.51 14.73
N GLY A 127 1.42 5.47 15.18
CA GLY A 127 0.84 4.15 15.37
C GLY A 127 -0.33 4.17 16.36
N LYS A 128 -1.45 3.58 15.94
CA LYS A 128 -2.60 3.30 16.82
C LYS A 128 -2.64 1.82 17.14
N TYR A 129 -2.38 1.48 18.39
CA TYR A 129 -2.41 0.10 18.85
C TYR A 129 -3.76 -0.55 18.49
N THR A 130 -3.68 -1.66 17.77
CA THR A 130 -4.81 -2.44 17.27
C THR A 130 -4.56 -3.88 17.69
N PRO A 131 -5.01 -4.28 18.89
CA PRO A 131 -4.75 -5.63 19.40
C PRO A 131 -5.46 -6.67 18.54
N CYS A 132 -4.72 -7.63 17.99
CA CYS A 132 -5.27 -8.74 17.21
C CYS A 132 -5.93 -9.84 18.06
N ASN A 133 -6.47 -9.50 19.23
CA ASN A 133 -6.99 -10.47 20.20
C ASN A 133 -8.19 -11.29 19.68
N HIS A 134 -8.86 -10.80 18.63
CA HIS A 134 -9.99 -11.47 17.97
C HIS A 134 -9.69 -11.83 16.51
N GLY A 135 -8.41 -11.94 16.15
CA GLY A 135 -7.92 -12.13 14.79
C GLY A 135 -7.36 -10.83 14.21
N CYS A 136 -6.21 -10.92 13.53
CA CYS A 136 -5.76 -9.83 12.66
C CYS A 136 -6.52 -9.93 11.32
N PRO A 137 -6.76 -8.81 10.62
CA PRO A 137 -7.20 -8.87 9.22
C PRO A 137 -6.19 -9.68 8.39
N ASP A 138 -6.70 -10.44 7.42
CA ASP A 138 -5.86 -11.28 6.55
C ASP A 138 -4.89 -10.42 5.72
N THR A 139 -5.32 -9.21 5.35
CA THR A 139 -4.54 -8.22 4.63
C THR A 139 -3.88 -7.21 5.58
N ASN A 140 -2.76 -6.61 5.16
CA ASN A 140 -2.10 -5.53 5.89
C ASN A 140 -2.69 -4.15 5.55
N PHE A 141 -3.51 -4.06 4.49
CA PHE A 141 -4.11 -2.83 4.00
C PHE A 141 -5.63 -2.89 4.07
N ASN A 142 -6.23 -1.81 4.57
CA ASN A 142 -7.67 -1.60 4.60
C ASN A 142 -8.01 -0.21 4.01
N PRO A 143 -8.73 -0.13 2.88
CA PRO A 143 -9.22 -1.25 2.05
C PRO A 143 -8.09 -2.07 1.40
N GLU A 144 -8.41 -3.28 0.95
CA GLU A 144 -7.47 -4.16 0.25
C GLU A 144 -6.94 -3.53 -1.05
N LEU A 145 -5.69 -3.84 -1.38
CA LEU A 145 -4.99 -3.32 -2.55
C LEU A 145 -4.54 -4.44 -3.48
N LEU A 146 -4.59 -4.17 -4.78
CA LEU A 146 -3.94 -4.96 -5.82
C LEU A 146 -2.44 -4.65 -5.87
N PRO A 147 -1.61 -5.54 -6.44
CA PRO A 147 -0.21 -5.22 -6.74
C PRO A 147 -0.08 -3.91 -7.52
N GLY A 148 0.86 -3.04 -7.13
CA GLY A 148 0.94 -1.66 -7.63
C GLY A 148 0.00 -0.69 -6.88
N GLY A 149 -0.78 -1.16 -5.91
CA GLY A 149 -1.51 -0.34 -4.96
C GLY A 149 -2.80 0.32 -5.47
N ASP A 150 -3.39 -0.22 -6.55
CA ASP A 150 -4.77 0.12 -6.91
C ASP A 150 -5.75 -0.52 -5.93
N LEU A 151 -6.89 0.12 -5.68
CA LEU A 151 -7.92 -0.45 -4.81
C LEU A 151 -8.43 -1.77 -5.39
N ALA A 152 -8.45 -2.81 -4.56
CA ALA A 152 -9.12 -4.04 -4.93
C ALA A 152 -10.61 -3.76 -5.12
N PRO A 153 -11.26 -4.40 -6.13
CA PRO A 153 -12.69 -4.24 -6.31
C PRO A 153 -13.42 -4.75 -5.07
N THR A 154 -14.41 -3.98 -4.60
CA THR A 154 -15.29 -4.43 -3.53
C THR A 154 -16.04 -5.70 -3.94
N ILE A 155 -16.50 -6.51 -2.98
CA ILE A 155 -17.34 -7.69 -3.27
C ILE A 155 -18.51 -7.30 -4.19
N LYS A 156 -19.17 -6.16 -3.91
CA LYS A 156 -20.25 -5.64 -4.75
C LYS A 156 -19.81 -5.43 -6.21
N GLN A 157 -18.68 -4.77 -6.44
CA GLN A 157 -18.14 -4.53 -7.79
C GLN A 157 -17.74 -5.84 -8.49
N LYS A 158 -17.09 -6.76 -7.77
CA LYS A 158 -16.70 -8.08 -8.28
C LYS A 158 -17.89 -8.87 -8.80
N TYR A 159 -19.05 -8.74 -8.16
CA TYR A 159 -20.28 -9.45 -8.52
C TYR A 159 -21.30 -8.60 -9.28
N GLU A 160 -20.95 -7.41 -9.77
CA GLU A 160 -21.87 -6.55 -10.54
C GLU A 160 -22.48 -7.26 -11.77
N TRP A 161 -21.76 -8.21 -12.37
CA TRP A 161 -22.21 -9.02 -13.50
C TRP A 161 -23.34 -10.00 -13.13
N VAL A 162 -23.53 -10.32 -11.85
CA VAL A 162 -24.60 -11.21 -11.38
C VAL A 162 -25.94 -10.50 -11.50
N LYS A 163 -26.74 -10.85 -12.51
CA LYS A 163 -28.06 -10.24 -12.76
C LYS A 163 -29.21 -11.23 -12.63
N THR A 164 -28.95 -12.52 -12.80
CA THR A 164 -29.97 -13.57 -12.80
C THR A 164 -29.69 -14.65 -11.75
N TYR A 165 -30.70 -15.49 -11.49
CA TYR A 165 -30.52 -16.70 -10.66
C TYR A 165 -29.39 -17.58 -11.20
N ALA A 166 -29.35 -17.81 -12.53
CA ALA A 166 -28.31 -18.63 -13.15
C ALA A 166 -26.90 -18.04 -12.97
N ASP A 167 -26.76 -16.72 -13.02
CA ASP A 167 -25.49 -16.05 -12.72
C ASP A 167 -25.10 -16.22 -11.25
N CYS A 168 -26.08 -16.11 -10.35
CA CYS A 168 -25.86 -16.29 -8.92
C CYS A 168 -25.35 -17.70 -8.62
N VAL A 169 -25.94 -18.75 -9.22
CA VAL A 169 -25.45 -20.13 -9.05
C VAL A 169 -23.99 -20.26 -9.48
N LYS A 170 -23.59 -19.61 -10.58
CA LYS A 170 -22.20 -19.60 -11.06
C LYS A 170 -21.25 -18.79 -10.17
N ALA A 171 -21.78 -17.79 -9.46
CA ALA A 171 -21.01 -16.90 -8.60
C ALA A 171 -20.64 -17.53 -7.25
N ILE A 172 -21.29 -18.63 -6.86
CA ILE A 172 -21.01 -19.35 -5.60
C ILE A 172 -19.61 -19.95 -5.64
N GLY A 173 -18.85 -19.73 -4.57
CA GLY A 173 -17.49 -20.23 -4.48
C GLY A 173 -16.77 -19.73 -3.23
N ASN A 174 -15.47 -19.41 -3.38
CA ASN A 174 -14.59 -19.06 -2.26
C ASN A 174 -15.01 -17.79 -1.53
N ASP A 175 -15.65 -16.83 -2.22
CA ASP A 175 -16.13 -15.59 -1.61
C ASP A 175 -17.51 -15.75 -0.92
N GLY A 176 -18.05 -16.98 -0.91
CA GLY A 176 -19.32 -17.31 -0.28
C GLY A 176 -20.47 -17.51 -1.27
N GLY A 177 -21.67 -17.13 -0.84
CA GLY A 177 -22.93 -17.40 -1.53
C GLY A 177 -23.58 -18.72 -1.13
N GLN A 178 -24.90 -18.82 -1.31
CA GLN A 178 -25.67 -19.97 -0.84
C GLN A 178 -26.85 -20.28 -1.76
N LEU A 179 -27.11 -21.57 -1.97
CA LEU A 179 -28.33 -22.07 -2.59
C LEU A 179 -29.35 -22.50 -1.52
N SER A 180 -30.62 -22.26 -1.80
CA SER A 180 -31.72 -22.91 -1.07
C SER A 180 -31.58 -24.43 -1.16
N SER A 181 -31.85 -25.14 -0.07
CA SER A 181 -31.79 -26.61 -0.04
C SER A 181 -32.87 -27.26 -0.92
N GLU A 182 -32.63 -28.50 -1.33
CA GLU A 182 -33.61 -29.28 -2.10
C GLU A 182 -34.91 -29.49 -1.28
N GLN A 183 -34.80 -29.65 0.03
CA GLN A 183 -35.96 -29.75 0.93
C GLN A 183 -36.80 -28.47 0.94
N TYR A 184 -36.16 -27.30 0.88
CA TYR A 184 -36.87 -26.02 0.78
C TYR A 184 -37.63 -25.93 -0.55
N TYR A 185 -36.99 -26.35 -1.64
CA TYR A 185 -37.62 -26.41 -2.96
C TYR A 185 -38.84 -27.35 -2.98
N GLN A 186 -38.72 -28.56 -2.42
CA GLN A 186 -39.83 -29.52 -2.35
C GLN A 186 -41.05 -28.97 -1.58
N ARG A 187 -40.82 -28.12 -0.57
CA ARG A 187 -41.89 -27.52 0.24
C ARG A 187 -42.55 -26.31 -0.39
N THR A 188 -41.79 -25.49 -1.12
CA THR A 188 -42.23 -24.16 -1.57
C THR A 188 -42.37 -24.04 -3.09
N GLY A 189 -41.74 -24.92 -3.85
CA GLY A 189 -41.57 -24.80 -5.30
C GLY A 189 -40.60 -23.68 -5.71
N ILE A 190 -39.87 -23.08 -4.76
CA ILE A 190 -39.01 -21.91 -5.01
C ILE A 190 -37.54 -22.30 -4.86
N ARG A 191 -36.73 -21.96 -5.86
CA ARG A 191 -35.26 -22.02 -5.76
C ARG A 191 -34.73 -20.61 -5.53
N ARG A 192 -33.94 -20.43 -4.46
CA ARG A 192 -33.29 -19.17 -4.12
C ARG A 192 -31.78 -19.32 -4.17
N CYS A 193 -31.12 -18.24 -4.58
CA CYS A 193 -29.67 -18.11 -4.56
C CYS A 193 -29.32 -16.78 -3.92
N VAL A 194 -28.46 -16.80 -2.91
CA VAL A 194 -27.86 -15.61 -2.31
C VAL A 194 -26.45 -15.50 -2.89
N ALA A 195 -26.19 -14.42 -3.62
CA ALA A 195 -24.88 -14.18 -4.20
C ALA A 195 -23.87 -13.79 -3.09
N PRO A 196 -22.56 -13.88 -3.35
CA PRO A 196 -21.53 -13.51 -2.36
C PRO A 196 -21.62 -12.05 -1.88
N ASP A 197 -22.21 -11.16 -2.69
CA ASP A 197 -22.47 -9.76 -2.34
C ASP A 197 -23.80 -9.55 -1.57
N GLY A 198 -24.48 -10.63 -1.18
CA GLY A 198 -25.70 -10.62 -0.38
C GLY A 198 -26.99 -10.42 -1.16
N ARG A 199 -26.94 -10.20 -2.48
CA ARG A 199 -28.16 -10.07 -3.29
C ARG A 199 -28.85 -11.42 -3.46
N GLU A 200 -30.18 -11.42 -3.33
CA GLU A 200 -31.01 -12.61 -3.49
C GLU A 200 -31.64 -12.68 -4.88
N PHE A 201 -31.61 -13.88 -5.47
CA PHE A 201 -32.18 -14.19 -6.77
C PHE A 201 -33.11 -15.40 -6.65
N THR A 202 -34.25 -15.36 -7.32
CA THR A 202 -35.23 -16.45 -7.35
C THR A 202 -35.37 -16.99 -8.78
N ASP A 203 -35.31 -18.32 -8.92
CA ASP A 203 -35.48 -18.98 -10.21
C ASP A 203 -36.86 -18.67 -10.81
N GLY A 204 -36.89 -18.31 -12.09
CA GLY A 204 -38.11 -17.87 -12.79
C GLY A 204 -38.64 -16.47 -12.44
N LYS A 205 -37.98 -15.71 -11.56
CA LYS A 205 -38.27 -14.29 -11.28
C LYS A 205 -37.01 -13.46 -11.54
N GLU A 206 -36.79 -13.09 -12.81
CA GLU A 206 -35.59 -12.34 -13.21
C GLU A 206 -35.55 -10.96 -12.53
N GLY A 207 -34.41 -10.65 -11.90
CA GLY A 207 -34.23 -9.49 -11.03
C GLY A 207 -33.80 -9.89 -9.60
N TRP A 208 -33.25 -8.93 -8.85
CA TRP A 208 -32.92 -9.10 -7.44
C TRP A 208 -33.88 -8.29 -6.57
N SER A 209 -34.18 -8.76 -5.37
CA SER A 209 -35.05 -8.05 -4.41
C SER A 209 -34.22 -7.41 -3.31
N GLU A 210 -34.49 -6.14 -2.99
CA GLU A 210 -33.94 -5.46 -1.80
C GLU A 210 -34.60 -5.94 -0.50
N VAL A 211 -35.80 -6.52 -0.60
CA VAL A 211 -36.54 -7.03 0.54
C VAL A 211 -36.26 -8.53 0.66
N PRO A 212 -35.69 -9.01 1.79
CA PRO A 212 -35.59 -10.43 2.08
C PRO A 212 -36.99 -11.03 2.00
N SER A 213 -37.17 -12.05 1.18
CA SER A 213 -38.47 -12.70 1.10
C SER A 213 -38.74 -13.43 2.42
N PRO A 214 -39.94 -13.30 3.03
CA PRO A 214 -40.28 -13.94 4.29
C PRO A 214 -40.11 -15.47 4.25
#